data_AF-A0A9W6M3N4-F1
#
_entry.id   AF-A0A9W6M3N4-F1
#
_cell.length_a   1.000
_cell.length_b   1.000
_cell.length_c   1.000
_cell.angle_alpha   90.00
_cell.angle_beta   90.00
_cell.angle_gamma   90.00
#
_symmetry.space_group_name_H-M   'P 1'
#
loop_
_entity.id
_entity.type
_entity.pdbx_description
1 polymer ?
#
loop_
_entity_poly.entity_id
_entity_poly.type
_entity_poly.pdbx_seq_one_letter_code
_entity_poly.pdbx_strand_id
1 'polypeptide(L)'
;MDAKILERAAREGGPLQSLTAAELELDKVAVTIDPQPKPVRAWVRFGSTPVWVDAEACRWTPDAVAIRFSVGGVEHRAWVWASAVTPLSAKPPAG
;
A
#
# COMPACT_ATOMS: atom_id res chain seq x y z
N MET A 1 0.63 -1.70 14.95
CA MET A 1 2.04 -2.15 14.87
C MET A 1 2.90 -0.95 15.23
N ASP A 2 3.93 -1.13 16.06
CA ASP A 2 4.78 -0.05 16.55
C ASP A 2 5.45 0.73 15.42
N ALA A 3 5.17 2.03 15.32
CA ALA A 3 5.76 2.95 14.34
C ALA A 3 7.30 2.87 14.32
N LYS A 4 7.93 2.59 15.46
CA LYS A 4 9.38 2.37 15.57
C LYS A 4 9.90 1.17 14.78
N ILE A 5 9.15 0.08 14.66
CA ILE A 5 9.55 -1.09 13.86
C ILE A 5 9.50 -0.73 12.37
N LEU A 6 8.46 0.01 11.97
CA LEU A 6 8.29 0.45 10.59
C LEU A 6 9.36 1.47 10.18
N GLU A 7 9.68 2.44 11.04
CA GLU A 7 10.78 3.39 10.80
C GLU A 7 12.14 2.69 10.68
N ARG A 8 12.42 1.70 11.54
CA ARG A 8 13.64 0.90 11.41
C ARG A 8 13.64 0.10 10.11
N ALA A 9 12.53 -0.54 9.75
CA ALA A 9 12.43 -1.27 8.49
C ALA A 9 12.66 -0.35 7.28
N ALA A 10 12.10 0.86 7.28
CA ALA A 10 12.32 1.84 6.21
C ALA A 10 13.76 2.36 6.14
N ARG A 11 14.43 2.52 7.30
CA ARG A 11 15.80 3.02 7.36
C ARG A 11 16.86 1.94 7.09
N GLU A 12 16.64 0.73 7.58
CA GLU A 12 17.61 -0.38 7.58
C GLU A 12 17.32 -1.40 6.45
N GLY A 13 16.06 -1.55 6.06
CA GLY A 13 15.62 -2.53 5.06
C GLY A 13 15.90 -2.13 3.61
N GLY A 14 16.27 -0.88 3.34
CA GLY A 14 16.47 -0.38 1.97
C GLY A 14 15.19 0.20 1.35
N PRO A 15 15.21 0.56 0.05
CA PRO A 15 14.10 1.26 -0.59
C PRO A 15 12.82 0.43 -0.55
N LEU A 16 11.69 1.13 -0.41
CA LEU A 16 10.36 0.54 -0.51
C LEU A 16 10.22 -0.15 -1.86
N GLN A 17 9.93 -1.44 -1.84
CA GLN A 17 9.66 -2.18 -3.07
C GLN A 17 8.22 -1.94 -3.50
N SER A 18 8.08 -1.36 -4.68
CA SER A 18 6.82 -1.18 -5.40
C SER A 18 6.81 -2.05 -6.65
N LEU A 19 5.63 -2.51 -7.06
CA LEU A 19 5.47 -3.12 -8.39
C LEU A 19 5.92 -2.15 -9.48
N THR A 20 6.67 -2.67 -10.45
CA THR A 20 7.12 -1.91 -11.60
C THR A 20 5.99 -1.69 -12.60
N ALA A 21 6.15 -0.70 -13.49
CA ALA A 21 5.17 -0.45 -14.55
C ALA A 21 4.95 -1.67 -15.48
N ALA A 22 5.99 -2.49 -15.64
CA ALA A 22 5.92 -3.72 -16.42
C ALA A 22 5.09 -4.80 -15.72
N GLU A 23 5.23 -4.96 -14.40
CA GLU A 23 4.40 -5.89 -13.62
C GLU A 23 2.95 -5.43 -13.51
N LEU A 24 2.74 -4.11 -13.44
CA LEU A 24 1.40 -3.51 -13.38
C LEU A 24 0.69 -3.51 -14.74
N GLU A 25 1.43 -3.73 -15.82
CA GLU A 25 0.95 -3.60 -17.20
C GLU A 25 0.11 -2.32 -17.42
N LEU A 26 0.52 -1.18 -16.84
CA LEU A 26 -0.26 0.08 -16.86
C LEU A 26 -0.59 0.59 -18.27
N ASP A 27 0.13 0.12 -19.28
CA ASP A 27 -0.11 0.41 -20.69
C ASP A 27 -1.31 -0.38 -21.26
N LYS A 28 -1.67 -1.50 -20.62
CA LYS A 28 -2.74 -2.41 -21.03
C LYS A 28 -3.97 -2.37 -20.12
N VAL A 29 -3.80 -2.07 -18.83
CA VAL A 29 -4.90 -2.09 -17.86
C VAL A 29 -5.42 -0.69 -17.53
N ALA A 30 -6.74 -0.55 -17.51
CA ALA A 30 -7.38 0.69 -17.10
C ALA A 30 -7.11 0.95 -15.62
N VAL A 31 -6.55 2.13 -15.32
CA VAL A 31 -6.37 2.61 -13.95
C VAL A 31 -7.66 3.30 -13.50
N THR A 32 -8.30 2.75 -12.49
CA THR A 32 -9.42 3.41 -11.81
C THR A 32 -8.87 4.33 -10.73
N ILE A 33 -9.19 5.62 -10.81
CA ILE A 33 -8.85 6.61 -9.79
C ILE A 33 -10.10 6.82 -8.94
N ASP A 34 -10.05 6.40 -7.68
CA ASP A 34 -11.14 6.64 -6.75
C ASP A 34 -10.94 8.04 -6.13
N PRO A 35 -11.93 8.95 -6.22
CA PRO A 35 -11.82 10.30 -5.67
C PRO A 35 -11.76 10.30 -4.13
N GLN A 36 -12.15 9.20 -3.49
CA GLN A 36 -12.08 9.05 -2.03
C GLN A 36 -11.07 7.96 -1.67
N PRO A 37 -9.86 8.33 -1.19
CA PRO A 37 -8.89 7.36 -0.72
C PRO A 37 -9.51 6.50 0.39
N LYS A 38 -9.48 5.18 0.22
CA LYS A 38 -10.07 4.25 1.19
C LYS A 38 -9.00 3.79 2.17
N PRO A 39 -9.26 3.79 3.49
CA PRO A 39 -8.33 3.24 4.45
C PRO A 39 -8.20 1.73 4.20
N VAL A 40 -6.96 1.28 4.06
CA VAL A 40 -6.62 -0.11 3.81
C VAL A 40 -5.41 -0.49 4.66
N ARG A 41 -5.25 -1.79 4.87
CA ARG A 41 -4.03 -2.36 5.41
C ARG A 41 -3.33 -3.11 4.31
N ALA A 42 -2.09 -2.77 4.02
CA ALA A 42 -1.36 -3.35 2.91
C ALA A 42 -0.05 -3.98 3.38
N TRP A 43 0.31 -5.10 2.75
CA TRP A 43 1.65 -5.64 2.87
C TRP A 43 2.61 -4.87 1.99
N VAL A 44 3.66 -4.32 2.60
CA VAL A 44 4.78 -3.69 1.89
C VAL A 44 6.08 -4.38 2.25
N ARG A 45 7.08 -4.21 1.39
CA ARG A 45 8.42 -4.73 1.61
C ARG A 45 9.42 -3.58 1.61
N PHE A 46 10.17 -3.47 2.71
CA PHE A 46 11.38 -2.65 2.74
C PHE A 46 12.57 -3.60 2.57
N GLY A 47 13.14 -3.59 1.36
CA GLY A 47 14.06 -4.63 0.88
C GLY A 47 13.50 -6.04 1.09
N SER A 48 14.14 -6.82 1.96
CA SER A 48 13.74 -8.22 2.22
C SER A 48 12.72 -8.37 3.35
N THR A 49 12.35 -7.30 4.05
CA THR A 49 11.48 -7.37 5.24
C THR A 49 10.03 -7.06 4.87
N PRO A 50 9.12 -8.06 4.91
CA PRO A 50 7.70 -7.82 4.76
C PRO A 50 7.11 -7.21 6.04
N VAL A 51 6.35 -6.12 5.91
CA VAL A 51 5.66 -5.44 7.02
C VAL A 51 4.24 -5.04 6.60
N TRP A 52 3.32 -5.02 7.55
CA TRP A 52 2.00 -4.42 7.33
C TRP A 52 2.02 -2.93 7.62
N VAL A 53 1.41 -2.15 6.75
CA VAL A 53 1.20 -0.72 6.94
C VAL A 53 -0.27 -0.37 6.83
N ASP A 54 -0.70 0.56 7.68
CA ASP A 54 -1.97 1.26 7.50
C ASP A 54 -1.76 2.34 6.44
N ALA A 55 -2.54 2.29 5.38
CA ALA A 55 -2.37 3.10 4.19
C ALA A 55 -3.72 3.55 3.63
N GLU A 56 -3.68 4.47 2.68
CA GLU A 56 -4.85 4.88 1.90
C GLU A 56 -4.70 4.35 0.47
N ALA A 57 -5.69 3.62 -0.01
CA ALA A 57 -5.75 3.20 -1.40
C ALA A 57 -6.26 4.37 -2.26
N CYS A 58 -5.38 4.96 -3.07
CA CYS A 58 -5.68 6.12 -3.90
C CYS A 58 -6.05 5.73 -5.35
N ARG A 59 -5.51 4.61 -5.86
CA ARG A 59 -5.78 4.14 -7.23
C ARG A 59 -5.84 2.63 -7.26
N TRP A 60 -6.64 2.11 -8.18
CA TRP A 60 -6.85 0.68 -8.37
C TRP A 60 -6.64 0.33 -9.83
N THR A 61 -6.11 -0.85 -10.04
CA THR A 61 -6.09 -1.59 -11.30
C THR A 61 -6.75 -2.94 -11.03
N PRO A 62 -7.05 -3.75 -12.07
CA PRO A 62 -7.62 -5.08 -11.86
C PRO A 62 -6.79 -5.95 -10.91
N ASP A 63 -5.46 -5.83 -10.96
CA ASP A 63 -4.54 -6.69 -10.23
C ASP A 63 -3.77 -5.99 -9.10
N ALA A 64 -3.71 -4.66 -9.08
CA ALA A 64 -2.87 -3.90 -8.16
C ALA A 64 -3.50 -2.60 -7.65
N VAL A 65 -2.95 -2.06 -6.57
CA VAL A 65 -3.46 -0.90 -5.84
C VAL A 65 -2.32 0.04 -5.52
N ALA A 66 -2.50 1.32 -5.83
CA ALA A 66 -1.62 2.38 -5.38
C ALA A 66 -2.01 2.78 -3.97
N ILE A 67 -1.11 2.53 -3.03
CA ILE A 67 -1.26 2.90 -1.63
C ILE A 67 -0.38 4.10 -1.30
N ARG A 68 -0.86 4.91 -0.36
CA ARG A 68 -0.12 6.02 0.24
C ARG A 68 -0.12 5.87 1.75
N PHE A 69 1.04 5.96 2.37
CA PHE A 69 1.19 5.87 3.82
C PHE A 69 2.35 6.76 4.28
N SER A 70 2.41 7.06 5.58
CA SER A 70 3.48 7.87 6.15
C SER A 70 4.27 7.07 7.18
N VAL A 71 5.60 7.14 7.13
CA VAL A 71 6.53 6.50 8.07
C VAL A 71 7.47 7.56 8.62
N GLY A 72 7.49 7.75 9.95
CA GLY A 72 8.37 8.74 10.59
C GLY A 72 8.20 10.17 10.04
N GLY A 73 7.00 10.52 9.58
CA GLY A 73 6.70 11.83 8.97
C GLY A 73 7.05 11.95 7.49
N VAL A 74 7.56 10.89 6.85
CA VAL A 74 7.83 10.85 5.40
C VAL A 74 6.69 10.14 4.68
N GLU A 75 6.10 10.79 3.68
CA GLU A 75 5.08 10.18 2.83
C GLU A 75 5.73 9.21 1.83
N HIS A 76 5.23 7.99 1.80
CA HIS A 76 5.62 6.94 0.87
C HIS A 76 4.43 6.53 0.00
N ARG A 77 4.74 6.21 -1.26
CA ARG A 77 3.78 5.72 -2.24
C ARG A 77 4.33 4.45 -2.88
N ALA A 78 3.50 3.42 -2.98
CA ALA A 78 3.86 2.18 -3.63
C ALA A 78 2.65 1.56 -4.31
N TRP A 79 2.93 0.80 -5.36
CA TRP A 79 1.99 -0.15 -5.92
C TRP A 79 2.22 -1.51 -5.31
N VAL A 80 1.14 -2.14 -4.88
CA VAL A 80 1.11 -3.49 -4.32
C VAL A 80 0.01 -4.29 -5.01
N TRP A 81 0.12 -5.61 -5.05
CA TRP A 81 -0.94 -6.47 -5.59
C TRP A 81 -2.23 -6.28 -4.80
N ALA A 82 -3.38 -6.35 -5.45
CA ALA A 82 -4.69 -6.24 -4.81
C ALA A 82 -4.89 -7.33 -3.75
N SER A 83 -4.30 -8.51 -3.96
CA SER A 83 -4.27 -9.61 -2.98
C SER A 83 -3.44 -9.29 -1.71
N ALA A 84 -2.53 -8.31 -1.80
CA ALA A 84 -1.71 -7.84 -0.68
C ALA A 84 -2.40 -6.72 0.12
N VAL A 85 -3.60 -6.28 -0.30
CA VAL A 85 -4.36 -5.20 0.33
C VAL A 85 -5.61 -5.76 0.99
N THR A 86 -5.81 -5.42 2.25
CA THR A 86 -7.01 -5.71 3.01
C THR A 86 -7.79 -4.42 3.24
N PRO A 87 -9.04 -4.30 2.75
CA PRO A 87 -9.85 -3.14 3.05
C PRO A 87 -10.13 -3.08 4.54
N LEU A 88 -9.85 -1.93 5.16
CA LEU A 88 -10.28 -1.67 6.53
C LEU A 88 -11.76 -1.29 6.45
N SER A 89 -12.62 -2.30 6.34
CA SER A 89 -14.06 -2.07 6.36
C SER A 89 -14.40 -1.37 7.67
N ALA A 90 -14.93 -0.15 7.60
CA ALA A 90 -15.63 0.42 8.72
C ALA A 90 -16.70 -0.60 9.12
N LYS A 91 -16.66 -1.00 10.39
CA LYS A 91 -17.56 -1.92 11.09
C LYS A 91 -18.95 -2.02 10.40
N PRO A 92 -19.49 -3.22 10.12
CA PRO A 92 -20.87 -3.32 9.65
C PRO A 92 -21.79 -2.67 10.71
N PRO A 93 -22.83 -1.89 10.33
CA PRO A 93 -23.76 -1.35 11.30
C PRO A 93 -24.30 -2.51 12.13
N ALA A 94 -24.17 -2.42 13.45
CA ALA A 94 -24.82 -3.35 14.35
C ALA A 94 -26.33 -3.20 14.12
N GLY A 95 -26.96 -4.27 13.62
CA GLY A 95 -28.41 -4.38 13.54
C GLY A 95 -29.06 -4.58 14.90
#